data_AF-A0A2T1CFB7-F1
#
_entry.id   AF-A0A2T1CFB7-F1
#
_cell.length_a   1.000
_cell.length_b   1.000
_cell.length_c   1.000
_cell.angle_alpha   90.00
_cell.angle_beta   90.00
_cell.angle_gamma   90.00
#
_symmetry.space_group_name_H-M   'P 1'
#
loop_
_entity.id
_entity.type
_entity.pdbx_description
1 polymer ?
#
loop_
_entity_poly.entity_id
_entity_poly.type
_entity_poly.pdbx_seq_one_letter_code
_entity_poly.pdbx_strand_id
1 'polypeptide(L)'
;DLIEIDRQAKLLNLSRTEYITKCVLDKPVEKKHIFKVSWQTYRVMGEIGRELKHIGNNINQIAKAFNTRQLEGSILSENYSLPEELSAIKAYTDKTAKELNQIRLLLIGREKQ
;
A
#
# COMPACT_ATOMS: atom_id res chain seq x y z
N ASP A 1 8.05 22.38 -33.59
CA ASP A 1 9.24 21.52 -33.64
C ASP A 1 9.15 20.48 -32.52
N LEU A 2 9.29 19.20 -32.83
CA LEU A 2 9.21 18.10 -31.86
C LEU A 2 10.36 18.14 -30.84
N ILE A 3 11.52 18.68 -31.22
CA ILE A 3 12.70 18.79 -30.35
C ILE A 3 12.42 19.73 -29.17
N GLU A 4 11.78 20.88 -29.43
CA GLU A 4 11.46 21.83 -28.37
C GLU A 4 10.39 21.28 -27.42
N ILE A 5 9.39 20.54 -27.94
CA ILE A 5 8.39 19.86 -27.12
C ILE A 5 9.05 18.86 -26.17
N ASP A 6 10.01 18.07 -26.66
CA ASP A 6 10.75 17.12 -25.83
C ASP A 6 11.60 17.80 -24.75
N ARG A 7 12.21 18.95 -25.09
CA ARG A 7 13.00 19.73 -24.14
C ARG A 7 12.11 20.26 -23.02
N GLN A 8 10.96 20.84 -23.36
CA GLN A 8 10.00 21.36 -22.37
C GLN A 8 9.42 20.25 -21.50
N ALA A 9 9.02 19.12 -22.10
CA ALA A 9 8.52 17.96 -21.37
C ALA A 9 9.55 17.45 -20.35
N LYS A 10 10.83 17.35 -20.73
CA LYS A 10 11.93 16.95 -19.83
C LYS A 10 12.15 17.95 -18.69
N LEU A 11 12.15 19.25 -18.95
CA LEU A 11 12.30 20.29 -17.90
C LEU A 11 11.22 20.18 -16.82
N LEU A 12 10.04 19.75 -17.23
CA LEU A 12 8.85 19.61 -16.40
C LEU A 12 8.66 18.19 -15.84
N ASN A 13 9.58 17.25 -16.10
CA ASN A 13 9.48 15.84 -15.70
C ASN A 13 8.19 15.16 -16.21
N LEU A 14 7.76 15.51 -17.42
CA LEU A 14 6.60 14.94 -18.10
C LEU A 14 7.05 14.10 -19.30
N SER A 15 6.24 13.11 -19.68
CA SER A 15 6.34 12.53 -21.01
C SER A 15 5.88 13.54 -22.08
N ARG A 16 6.34 13.36 -23.33
CA ARG A 16 5.88 14.17 -24.47
C ARG A 16 4.35 14.19 -24.56
N THR A 17 3.72 13.03 -24.44
CA THR A 17 2.25 12.88 -24.51
C THR A 17 1.56 13.62 -23.37
N GLU A 18 2.03 13.50 -22.13
CA GLU A 18 1.48 14.24 -21.00
C GLU A 18 1.61 15.76 -21.19
N TYR A 19 2.78 16.23 -21.64
CA TYR A 19 3.03 17.65 -21.90
C TYR A 19 2.07 18.20 -22.96
N ILE A 20 1.98 17.54 -24.13
CA ILE A 20 1.04 17.91 -25.21
C ILE A 20 -0.39 17.91 -24.69
N THR A 21 -0.79 16.87 -23.94
CA THR A 21 -2.15 16.75 -23.41
C THR A 21 -2.50 17.93 -22.50
N LYS A 22 -1.59 18.35 -21.61
CA LYS A 22 -1.83 19.50 -20.75
C LYS A 22 -1.93 20.80 -21.54
N CYS A 23 -1.07 21.01 -22.52
CA CYS A 23 -1.11 22.19 -23.40
C CYS A 23 -2.42 22.25 -24.22
N VAL A 24 -2.88 21.12 -24.75
CA VAL A 24 -4.12 21.05 -25.55
C VAL A 24 -5.37 21.25 -24.69
N LEU A 25 -5.36 20.73 -23.45
CA LEU A 25 -6.47 20.87 -22.52
C LEU A 25 -6.48 22.19 -21.74
N ASP A 26 -5.58 23.12 -22.09
CA ASP A 26 -5.38 24.41 -21.41
C ASP A 26 -5.22 24.27 -19.88
N LYS A 27 -4.57 23.18 -19.46
CA LYS A 27 -4.31 22.87 -18.05
C LYS A 27 -2.96 23.44 -17.63
N PRO A 28 -2.80 23.90 -16.37
CA PRO A 28 -1.51 24.34 -15.87
C PRO A 28 -0.46 23.22 -16.00
N VAL A 29 0.64 23.55 -16.69
CA VAL A 29 1.76 22.64 -16.91
C VAL A 29 2.76 22.77 -15.77
N GLU A 30 2.44 22.13 -14.65
CA GLU A 30 3.33 22.09 -13.49
C GLU A 30 4.42 21.04 -13.63
N LYS A 31 5.62 21.37 -13.12
CA LYS A 31 6.75 20.44 -13.03
C LYS A 31 6.39 19.29 -12.09
N LYS A 32 6.41 18.06 -12.61
CA LYS A 32 6.18 16.86 -11.80
C LYS A 32 7.34 16.68 -10.84
N HIS A 33 7.06 16.64 -9.54
CA HIS A 33 8.09 16.35 -8.56
C HIS A 33 8.56 14.89 -8.70
N ILE A 34 9.87 14.69 -8.85
CA ILE A 34 10.49 13.37 -8.82
C ILE A 34 11.16 13.23 -7.45
N PHE A 35 10.65 12.33 -6.63
CA PHE A 35 11.23 12.02 -5.33
C PHE A 35 12.59 11.35 -5.52
N LYS A 36 13.62 11.91 -4.90
CA LYS A 36 14.97 11.31 -4.86
C LYS A 36 14.99 10.23 -3.78
N VAL A 37 14.34 9.10 -4.06
CA VAL A 37 14.29 7.95 -3.16
C VAL A 37 14.80 6.69 -3.85
N SER A 38 15.23 5.72 -3.05
CA SER A 38 15.43 4.35 -3.53
C SER A 38 14.06 3.76 -3.94
N TRP A 39 13.78 3.76 -5.23
CA TRP A 39 12.56 3.18 -5.79
C TRP A 39 12.45 1.68 -5.50
N GLN A 40 13.59 1.00 -5.39
CA GLN A 40 13.63 -0.40 -4.98
C GLN A 40 13.12 -0.57 -3.55
N THR A 41 13.63 0.23 -2.61
CA THR A 41 13.17 0.21 -1.21
C THR A 41 11.68 0.56 -1.12
N TYR A 42 11.23 1.59 -1.85
CA TYR A 42 9.82 1.98 -1.91
C TYR A 42 8.91 0.83 -2.38
N ARG A 43 9.36 0.09 -3.41
CA ARG A 43 8.62 -1.05 -3.97
C ARG A 43 8.58 -2.23 -3.00
N VAL A 44 9.74 -2.61 -2.43
CA VAL A 44 9.84 -3.70 -1.44
C VAL A 44 8.95 -3.43 -0.24
N MET A 45 8.89 -2.17 0.24
CA MET A 45 7.94 -1.80 1.28
C MET A 45 6.48 -2.03 0.82
N GLY A 46 6.11 -1.58 -0.38
CA GLY A 46 4.78 -1.86 -0.92
C GLY A 46 4.43 -3.35 -1.05
N GLU A 47 5.42 -4.21 -1.30
CA GLU A 47 5.28 -5.66 -1.34
C GLU A 47 5.06 -6.25 0.05
N ILE A 48 5.91 -5.89 1.03
CA ILE A 48 5.78 -6.34 2.42
C ILE A 48 4.40 -5.96 2.99
N GLY A 49 3.93 -4.73 2.73
CA GLY A 49 2.61 -4.30 3.18
C GLY A 49 1.45 -5.12 2.59
N ARG A 50 1.58 -5.60 1.34
CA ARG A 50 0.59 -6.49 0.72
C ARG A 50 0.61 -7.87 1.36
N GLU A 51 1.79 -8.44 1.57
CA GLU A 51 1.94 -9.75 2.22
C GLU A 51 1.38 -9.75 3.65
N LEU A 52 1.66 -8.70 4.43
CA LEU A 52 1.07 -8.52 5.76
C LEU A 52 -0.47 -8.51 5.67
N LYS A 53 -1.05 -7.78 4.72
CA LYS A 53 -2.51 -7.79 4.53
C LYS A 53 -3.04 -9.19 4.19
N HIS A 54 -2.33 -9.97 3.38
CA HIS A 54 -2.68 -11.36 3.08
C HIS A 54 -2.65 -12.23 4.34
N ILE A 55 -1.62 -12.10 5.18
CA ILE A 55 -1.51 -12.80 6.46
C ILE A 55 -2.69 -12.46 7.37
N GLY A 56 -3.03 -11.16 7.53
CA GLY A 56 -4.17 -10.73 8.33
C GLY A 56 -5.51 -11.28 7.84
N ASN A 57 -5.69 -11.39 6.52
CA ASN A 57 -6.87 -12.02 5.93
C ASN A 57 -6.94 -13.53 6.22
N ASN A 58 -5.82 -14.24 6.08
CA ASN A 58 -5.76 -15.68 6.37
C ASN A 58 -6.09 -15.96 7.85
N ILE A 59 -5.53 -15.16 8.77
CA ILE A 59 -5.84 -15.24 10.20
C ILE A 59 -7.33 -15.04 10.45
N ASN A 60 -7.95 -14.05 9.82
CA ASN A 60 -9.38 -13.80 9.95
C ASN A 60 -10.23 -14.97 9.43
N GLN A 61 -9.81 -15.64 8.36
CA GLN A 61 -10.49 -16.83 7.85
C GLN A 61 -10.35 -18.03 8.79
N ILE A 62 -9.15 -18.24 9.37
CA ILE A 62 -8.90 -19.29 10.37
C ILE A 62 -9.80 -19.07 11.60
N ALA A 63 -9.87 -17.84 12.13
CA ALA A 63 -10.72 -17.51 13.26
C ALA A 63 -12.21 -17.78 12.97
N LYS A 64 -12.69 -17.44 11.77
CA LYS A 64 -14.06 -17.74 11.34
C LYS A 64 -14.33 -19.24 11.22
N ALA A 65 -13.43 -20.00 10.62
CA ALA A 65 -13.55 -21.44 10.48
C ALA A 65 -13.54 -22.14 11.85
N PHE A 66 -12.72 -21.65 12.78
CA PHE A 66 -12.68 -22.12 14.17
C PHE A 66 -14.02 -21.88 14.88
N ASN A 67 -14.52 -20.63 14.86
CA ASN A 67 -15.79 -20.28 15.49
C ASN A 67 -16.97 -21.09 14.91
N THR A 68 -16.97 -21.31 13.58
CA THR A 68 -18.02 -22.10 12.90
C THR A 68 -17.99 -23.56 13.35
N ARG A 69 -16.80 -24.18 13.41
CA ARG A 69 -16.64 -25.56 13.89
C ARG A 69 -17.00 -25.71 15.37
N GLN A 70 -16.71 -24.71 16.20
CA GLN A 70 -17.10 -24.71 17.61
C GLN A 70 -18.62 -24.66 17.79
N LEU A 71 -19.33 -23.93 16.92
CA LEU A 71 -20.81 -23.89 16.92
C LEU A 71 -21.43 -25.19 16.40
N GLU A 72 -20.78 -25.86 15.43
CA GLU A 72 -21.26 -27.10 14.81
C GLU A 72 -20.92 -28.37 15.64
N GLY A 73 -19.85 -28.35 16.43
CA GLY A 73 -19.37 -29.48 17.23
C GLY A 73 -19.27 -29.12 18.71
N SER A 74 -20.30 -29.44 19.48
CA SER A 74 -20.20 -29.42 20.95
C SER A 74 -19.11 -30.39 21.44
N ILE A 75 -18.38 -29.95 22.47
CA ILE A 75 -17.27 -30.60 23.20
C ILE A 75 -15.89 -30.54 22.51
N LEU A 76 -15.19 -29.40 22.68
CA LEU A 76 -13.73 -29.39 22.74
C LEU A 76 -13.26 -28.42 23.84
N SER A 77 -12.71 -29.02 24.92
CA SER A 77 -11.82 -28.51 25.97
C SER A 77 -11.97 -27.05 26.46
N GLU A 78 -12.22 -26.89 27.76
CA GLU A 78 -12.40 -25.62 28.50
C GLU A 78 -11.24 -24.60 28.48
N ASN A 79 -10.14 -24.82 27.76
CA ASN A 79 -8.94 -23.96 27.88
C ASN A 79 -8.17 -23.75 26.56
N TYR A 80 -8.76 -23.12 25.53
CA TYR A 80 -7.98 -22.66 24.37
C TYR A 80 -8.30 -21.21 23.97
N SER A 81 -7.32 -20.32 24.18
CA SER A 81 -7.28 -18.87 23.88
C SER A 81 -7.04 -18.53 22.40
N LEU A 82 -7.09 -19.53 21.50
CA LEU A 82 -6.72 -19.41 20.08
C LEU A 82 -7.36 -18.20 19.37
N PRO A 83 -8.64 -17.82 19.60
CA PRO A 83 -9.25 -16.65 18.96
C PRO A 83 -8.61 -15.31 19.36
N GLU A 84 -8.18 -15.17 20.62
CA GLU A 84 -7.61 -13.93 21.14
C GLU A 84 -6.17 -13.72 20.66
N GLU A 85 -5.37 -14.79 20.63
CA GLU A 85 -4.03 -14.79 20.05
C GLU A 85 -4.07 -14.48 18.55
N LEU A 86 -4.99 -15.08 17.80
CA LEU A 86 -5.18 -14.79 16.37
C LEU A 86 -5.63 -13.34 16.16
N SER A 87 -6.52 -12.82 17.00
CA SER A 87 -6.93 -11.42 16.96
C SER A 87 -5.75 -10.48 17.21
N ALA A 88 -4.89 -10.80 18.19
CA ALA A 88 -3.68 -10.04 18.48
C ALA A 88 -2.70 -10.05 17.30
N ILE A 89 -2.41 -11.22 16.72
CA ILE A 89 -1.52 -11.34 15.55
C ILE A 89 -2.09 -10.54 14.36
N LYS A 90 -3.40 -10.60 14.13
CA LYS A 90 -4.05 -9.77 13.10
C LYS A 90 -3.87 -8.29 13.39
N ALA A 91 -4.10 -7.83 14.63
CA ALA A 91 -3.94 -6.44 15.01
C ALA A 91 -2.50 -5.94 14.82
N TYR A 92 -1.50 -6.74 15.19
CA TYR A 92 -0.09 -6.43 14.94
C TYR A 92 0.20 -6.34 13.44
N THR A 93 -0.28 -7.32 12.66
CA THR A 93 -0.09 -7.36 11.21
C THR A 93 -0.68 -6.13 10.52
N ASP A 94 -1.91 -5.75 10.89
CA ASP A 94 -2.60 -4.56 10.37
C ASP A 94 -1.85 -3.27 10.75
N LYS A 95 -1.37 -3.19 12.00
CA LYS A 95 -0.57 -2.05 12.48
C LYS A 95 0.74 -1.93 11.70
N THR A 96 1.50 -3.01 11.53
CA THR A 96 2.76 -3.01 10.79
C THR A 96 2.53 -2.62 9.32
N ALA A 97 1.49 -3.14 8.67
CA ALA A 97 1.16 -2.75 7.30
C ALA A 97 0.85 -1.24 7.19
N LYS A 98 0.13 -0.70 8.17
CA LYS A 98 -0.20 0.73 8.23
C LYS A 98 1.03 1.60 8.46
N GLU A 99 1.92 1.24 9.38
CA GLU A 99 3.17 1.96 9.65
C GLU A 99 4.10 1.92 8.45
N LEU A 100 4.22 0.77 7.80
CA LEU A 100 5.08 0.60 6.64
C LEU A 100 4.58 1.40 5.43
N ASN A 101 3.25 1.52 5.24
CA ASN A 101 2.70 2.44 4.26
C ASN A 101 2.97 3.92 4.61
N GLN A 102 3.00 4.28 5.90
CA GLN A 102 3.35 5.64 6.32
C GLN A 102 4.81 5.97 5.99
N ILE A 103 5.73 5.08 6.32
CA ILE A 103 7.15 5.23 5.97
C ILE A 103 7.29 5.41 4.45
N ARG A 104 6.56 4.59 3.67
CA ARG A 104 6.55 4.69 2.21
C ARG A 104 6.05 6.05 1.71
N LEU A 105 5.04 6.65 2.34
CA LEU A 105 4.53 7.99 1.98
C LEU A 105 5.51 9.10 2.40
N LEU A 106 6.11 9.00 3.57
CA LEU A 106 7.13 9.94 4.06
C LEU A 106 8.36 9.96 3.15
N LEU A 107 8.79 8.81 2.63
CA LEU A 107 9.88 8.73 1.65
C LEU A 107 9.60 9.63 0.44
N ILE A 108 8.35 9.68 -0.02
CA ILE A 108 7.94 10.52 -1.15
C ILE A 108 7.34 11.86 -0.68
N GLY A 109 7.76 12.38 0.47
CA GLY A 109 7.35 13.72 0.95
C GLY A 109 5.84 13.96 0.98
N ARG A 110 5.02 12.90 1.10
CA ARG A 110 3.57 13.00 1.24
C ARG A 110 3.21 12.77 2.70
N GLU A 111 2.63 13.77 3.34
CA GLU A 111 1.96 13.59 4.63
C GLU A 111 0.59 12.93 4.44
N LYS A 112 0.07 12.27 5.49
CA LYS A 112 -1.24 11.60 5.47
C LYS A 112 -2.33 12.59 5.04
N GLN A 113 -3.18 12.18 4.09
CA GLN A 113 -4.54 12.70 3.94
C GLN A 113 -5.47 11.92 4.87
#